data_AF-A0A932RR32-F1
#
_entry.id   AF-A0A932RR32-F1
#
_cell.length_a   1.000
_cell.length_b   1.000
_cell.length_c   1.000
_cell.angle_alpha   90.00
_cell.angle_beta   90.00
_cell.angle_gamma   90.00
#
_symmetry.space_group_name_H-M   'P 1'
#
loop_
_entity.id
_entity.type
_entity.pdbx_description
1 polymer ?
#
loop_
_entity_poly.entity_id
_entity_poly.type
_entity_poly.pdbx_seq_one_letter_code
_entity_poly.pdbx_strand_id
1 'polypeptide(L)'
;MRTLGEGQQLKHDQYGLGIVTQSDNERTTIDFDDHGKKLFVTSLMTAELIGEAPAVPPRRRRRTVRKVASAASAPGKPSKS
;
A
#
# COMPACT_ATOMS: atom_id res chain seq x y z
N MET A 1 17.22 13.20 11.89
CA MET A 1 16.49 11.93 12.06
C MET A 1 16.52 11.18 10.74
N ARG A 2 16.79 9.87 10.74
CA ARG A 2 16.85 9.05 9.52
C ARG A 2 15.43 8.81 9.01
N THR A 3 15.05 9.40 7.89
CA THR A 3 13.79 9.08 7.21
C THR A 3 13.87 7.68 6.61
N LEU A 4 12.83 6.86 6.82
CA LEU A 4 12.72 5.55 6.20
C LEU A 4 12.69 5.70 4.67
N GLY A 5 13.26 4.76 3.94
CA GLY A 5 13.15 4.75 2.48
C GLY A 5 11.74 4.34 2.06
N GLU A 6 11.19 4.99 1.02
CA GLU A 6 9.96 4.52 0.40
C GLU A 6 10.18 3.11 -0.20
N GLY A 7 9.25 2.20 0.03
CA GLY A 7 9.36 0.79 -0.35
C GLY A 7 9.98 -0.11 0.71
N GLN A 8 10.35 0.43 1.88
CA GLN A 8 10.86 -0.33 3.01
C GLN A 8 9.79 -1.26 3.58
N GLN A 9 10.12 -2.54 3.78
CA GLN A 9 9.25 -3.50 4.46
C GLN A 9 9.50 -3.56 5.96
N LEU A 10 8.43 -3.62 6.73
CA LEU A 10 8.45 -3.70 8.20
C LEU A 10 7.30 -4.57 8.74
N LYS A 11 7.49 -5.10 9.94
CA LYS A 11 6.45 -5.75 10.75
C LYS A 11 5.99 -4.78 11.82
N HIS A 12 4.70 -4.56 11.89
CA HIS A 12 4.07 -3.94 13.04
C HIS A 12 3.42 -5.03 13.89
N ASP A 13 3.48 -4.88 15.21
CA ASP A 13 2.92 -5.86 16.15
C ASP A 13 1.39 -6.05 15.95
N GLN A 14 0.64 -4.95 15.93
CA GLN A 14 -0.81 -4.96 15.74
C GLN A 14 -1.30 -5.24 14.30
N TYR A 15 -0.57 -4.79 13.28
CA TYR A 15 -1.06 -4.82 11.89
C TYR A 15 -0.34 -5.85 11.00
N GLY A 16 0.72 -6.48 11.52
CA GLY A 16 1.52 -7.42 10.77
C GLY A 16 2.43 -6.75 9.73
N LEU A 17 2.55 -7.39 8.56
CA LEU A 17 3.52 -7.01 7.53
C LEU A 17 3.03 -5.81 6.71
N GLY A 18 3.86 -4.77 6.59
CA GLY A 18 3.54 -3.54 5.89
C GLY A 18 4.70 -3.00 5.06
N ILE A 19 4.36 -2.19 4.06
CA ILE A 19 5.31 -1.53 3.17
C ILE A 19 5.18 -0.02 3.36
N VAL A 20 6.29 0.67 3.65
CA VAL A 20 6.34 2.13 3.69
C VAL A 20 6.08 2.66 2.29
N THR A 21 4.99 3.39 2.11
CA THR A 21 4.65 4.02 0.83
C THR A 21 5.10 5.47 0.77
N GLN A 22 5.17 6.13 1.92
CA GLN A 22 5.63 7.51 2.06
C GLN A 22 6.21 7.68 3.47
N SER A 23 7.28 8.44 3.60
CA SER A 23 7.97 8.67 4.86
C SER A 23 8.40 10.13 4.94
N ASP A 24 7.76 10.86 5.83
CA ASP A 24 8.09 12.23 6.21
C ASP A 24 8.82 12.26 7.57
N ASN A 25 9.32 13.44 7.94
CA ASN A 25 10.02 13.61 9.22
C ASN A 25 9.10 13.33 10.42
N GLU A 26 7.83 13.69 10.32
CA GLU A 26 6.86 13.53 11.40
C GLU A 26 5.96 12.31 11.23
N ARG A 27 5.64 11.92 9.99
CA ARG A 27 4.62 10.92 9.68
C ARG A 27 5.13 9.91 8.68
N THR A 28 4.81 8.64 8.88
CA THR A 28 5.12 7.54 7.95
C THR A 28 3.82 6.85 7.55
N THR A 29 3.61 6.71 6.24
CA THR A 29 2.46 6.01 5.66
C THR A 29 2.87 4.60 5.28
N ILE A 30 2.19 3.62 5.85
CA ILE A 30 2.46 2.20 5.65
C ILE A 30 1.22 1.55 5.05
N ASP A 31 1.39 0.80 3.98
CA ASP A 31 0.36 -0.02 3.37
C ASP A 31 0.50 -1.45 3.90
N PHE A 32 -0.46 -1.88 4.72
CA PHE A 32 -0.55 -3.25 5.22
C PHE A 32 -1.45 -4.07 4.29
N ASP A 33 -1.12 -5.34 4.07
CA ASP A 33 -1.90 -6.19 3.17
C ASP A 33 -3.32 -6.44 3.73
N ASP A 34 -3.43 -6.62 5.05
CA ASP A 34 -4.70 -6.92 5.72
C ASP A 34 -5.53 -5.67 6.06
N HIS A 35 -4.87 -4.59 6.46
CA HIS A 35 -5.53 -3.37 6.96
C HIS A 35 -5.49 -2.18 5.99
N GLY A 36 -4.76 -2.30 4.88
CA GLY A 36 -4.52 -1.22 3.94
C GLY A 36 -3.63 -0.11 4.51
N LYS A 37 -3.82 1.11 4.00
CA LYS A 37 -2.96 2.27 4.29
C LYS A 37 -3.25 2.87 5.67
N LYS A 38 -2.22 2.96 6.51
CA LYS A 38 -2.27 3.65 7.79
C LYS A 38 -1.14 4.66 7.93
N LEU A 39 -1.45 5.75 8.64
CA LEU A 39 -0.52 6.82 8.92
C LEU A 39 -0.05 6.70 10.37
N PHE A 40 1.26 6.72 10.58
CA PHE A 40 1.88 6.67 11.90
C PHE A 40 2.71 7.91 12.13
N VAL A 41 2.87 8.28 13.40
CA VAL A 41 3.86 9.29 13.78
C VAL A 41 5.22 8.59 13.84
N THR A 42 6.16 9.02 13.00
CA THR A 42 7.48 8.37 12.85
C THR A 42 8.21 8.25 14.19
N SER A 43 8.04 9.24 15.08
CA SER A 43 8.67 9.25 16.40
C SER A 43 8.01 8.34 17.45
N LEU A 44 6.75 7.93 17.26
CA LEU A 44 5.99 7.07 18.19
C LEU A 44 5.77 5.66 17.65
N MET A 45 6.10 5.45 16.38
CA MET A 45 5.91 4.19 15.69
C MET A 45 6.94 3.17 16.16
N THR A 46 6.48 1.99 16.58
CA THR A 46 7.34 0.84 16.89
C THR A 46 7.08 -0.26 15.88
N ALA A 47 8.07 -0.54 15.03
CA ALA A 47 8.00 -1.59 14.03
C ALA A 47 9.36 -2.23 13.82
N GLU A 48 9.38 -3.52 13.49
CA GLU A 48 10.57 -4.29 13.18
C GLU A 48 10.87 -4.20 11.67
N LEU A 49 12.06 -3.75 11.30
CA LEU A 49 12.47 -3.69 9.89
C LEU A 49 12.83 -5.10 9.43
N ILE A 50 11.99 -5.72 8.59
CA ILE A 50 12.17 -7.11 8.15
C ILE A 50 12.98 -7.19 6.85
N GLY A 51 12.93 -6.16 6.00
CA GLY A 51 13.62 -6.14 4.71
C GLY A 51 14.82 -5.20 4.71
N GLU A 52 15.85 -5.52 3.94
CA GLU A 52 16.81 -4.50 3.51
C GLU A 52 16.11 -3.58 2.50
N ALA A 53 16.30 -2.26 2.59
CA ALA A 53 15.73 -1.32 1.63
C ALA A 53 16.13 -1.78 0.22
N PRO A 54 15.20 -2.15 -0.66
CA PRO A 54 15.59 -2.47 -2.02
C PRO A 54 16.31 -1.24 -2.58
N ALA A 55 17.56 -1.42 -3.03
CA ALA A 55 18.40 -0.35 -3.60
C ALA A 55 17.74 0.36 -4.79
N VAL A 56 16.64 -0.19 -5.28
CA VAL A 56 15.77 0.37 -6.29
C VAL A 56 14.38 0.50 -5.65
N PRO A 57 13.87 1.72 -5.40
CA PRO A 57 12.50 1.87 -4.92
C PRO A 57 11.59 1.13 -5.90
N PRO A 58 10.73 0.21 -5.43
CA PRO A 58 9.83 -0.52 -6.32
C PRO A 58 8.99 0.51 -7.03
N ARG A 59 9.32 0.73 -8.30
CA ARG A 59 8.70 1.69 -9.20
C ARG A 59 7.21 1.53 -9.01
N ARG A 60 6.55 2.50 -8.35
CA ARG A 60 5.13 2.46 -8.02
C ARG A 60 4.39 2.00 -9.27
N ARG A 61 4.05 0.71 -9.37
CA ARG A 61 3.09 0.25 -10.36
C ARG A 61 1.84 0.94 -9.86
N ARG A 62 1.51 2.08 -10.48
CA ARG A 62 0.18 2.66 -10.44
C ARG A 62 -0.73 1.48 -10.71
N ARG A 63 -1.26 0.88 -9.65
CA ARG A 63 -2.39 -0.01 -9.73
C ARG A 63 -3.46 0.94 -10.22
N THR A 64 -3.58 1.01 -11.54
CA THR A 64 -4.74 1.57 -12.19
C THR A 64 -5.87 0.87 -11.50
N VAL A 65 -6.54 1.61 -10.62
CA VAL A 65 -7.84 1.24 -10.11
C VAL A 65 -8.68 1.15 -11.38
N ARG A 66 -8.69 -0.04 -12.01
CA ARG A 66 -9.83 -0.43 -12.83
C ARG A 66 -10.96 -0.43 -11.84
N LYS A 67 -11.63 0.71 -11.81
CA LYS A 67 -12.96 0.93 -11.27
C LYS A 67 -13.72 -0.38 -11.52
N VAL A 68 -13.88 -1.16 -10.47
CA VAL A 68 -14.74 -2.34 -10.51
C VAL A 68 -16.14 -1.73 -10.55
N ALA A 69 -16.58 -1.38 -11.75
CA ALA A 69 -17.96 -1.05 -12.01
C ALA A 69 -18.72 -2.38 -11.92
N SER A 70 -19.04 -2.77 -10.69
CA SER A 70 -20.15 -3.68 -10.46
C SER A 70 -21.41 -2.83 -10.66
N ALA A 71 -22.02 -2.95 -11.83
CA ALA A 71 -23.39 -2.53 -12.07
C ALA A 71 -24.02 -3.56 -13.01
N ALA A 72 -24.92 -4.33 -12.43
CA ALA A 72 -25.76 -5.34 -13.06
C ALA A 72 -26.52 -4.79 -14.28
N SER A 73 -26.59 -5.60 -15.35
CA SER A 73 -27.85 -6.07 -15.95
C SER A 73 -27.56 -6.88 -17.22
N ALA A 74 -27.86 -8.18 -17.17
CA ALA A 74 -28.48 -8.86 -18.30
C ALA A 74 -29.99 -8.51 -18.27
N PRO A 75 -30.81 -8.68 -19.34
CA PRO A 75 -30.58 -9.48 -20.54
C PRO A 75 -31.00 -8.79 -21.88
N GLY A 76 -30.66 -9.39 -23.02
CA GLY A 76 -31.28 -9.04 -24.31
C GLY A 76 -30.52 -9.51 -25.55
N LYS A 77 -30.83 -10.70 -26.05
CA LYS A 77 -30.73 -11.05 -27.50
C LYS A 77 -31.82 -10.26 -28.28
N PRO A 78 -31.90 -10.21 -29.64
CA PRO A 78 -31.16 -10.92 -30.71
C PRO A 78 -30.85 -10.07 -31.99
N SER A 79 -30.48 -10.75 -33.10
CA SER A 79 -30.60 -10.40 -34.54
C SER A 79 -29.53 -9.46 -35.16
N LYS A 80 -28.68 -9.89 -36.10
CA LYS A 80 -28.86 -10.38 -37.51
C LYS A 80 -29.15 -9.24 -38.50
N SER A 81 -28.17 -8.88 -39.32
CA SER A 81 -28.34 -8.61 -40.76
C SER A 81 -26.99 -8.69 -41.47
#